data_AF-A0A8S9UIF2-F1
#
_entry.id   AF-A0A8S9UIF2-F1
#
_cell.length_a   1.000
_cell.length_b   1.000
_cell.length_c   1.000
_cell.angle_alpha   90.00
_cell.angle_beta   90.00
_cell.angle_gamma   90.00
#
_symmetry.space_group_name_H-M   'P 1'
#
loop_
_entity.id
_entity.type
_entity.pdbx_description
1 polymer ?
#
loop_
_entity_poly.entity_id
_entity_poly.type
_entity_poly.pdbx_seq_one_letter_code
_entity_poly.pdbx_strand_id
1 'polypeptide(L)'
;MTPLPPRVLSSVDRIKAALEAAVAHPPPAAVGTLRVCEATEDEWNAFADSEDPIVRLNYLEWFPDTGDIHIVEFADAPHDAYVSAFENVTSFGELHVYRWLKGYLAAKNSQGRRWCSDLSYGPRETTPGSVLPRGIPIFADFRTIKVEVGVSQQWGMAQGQLDHKAIAIWAAMQGVEYVLCVKFDPDFANAEYKLYDARVNPLVQLHVAPLPIVTPRTVIQLDGRRILGIPPGMALPVGFPAALSVDLYSPLVWAMR
;
A
#
# COMPACT_ATOMS: atom_id res chain seq x y z
N MET A 1 1.11 -4.45 28.84
CA MET A 1 2.21 -4.03 27.95
C MET A 1 3.43 -3.77 28.81
N THR A 2 4.57 -4.37 28.48
CA THR A 2 5.84 -4.08 29.16
C THR A 2 6.33 -2.72 28.66
N PRO A 3 6.72 -1.78 29.54
CA PRO A 3 7.25 -0.49 29.11
C PRO A 3 8.53 -0.68 28.29
N LEU A 4 8.69 0.12 27.24
CA LEU A 4 9.88 0.10 26.38
C LEU A 4 11.14 0.48 27.18
N PRO A 5 12.31 -0.06 26.85
CA PRO A 5 13.57 0.34 27.48
C PRO A 5 13.82 1.86 27.30
N PRO A 6 14.46 2.55 28.27
CA PRO A 6 14.66 4.00 28.21
C PRO A 6 15.37 4.49 26.95
N ARG A 7 16.30 3.70 26.43
CA ARG A 7 17.02 3.98 25.18
C ARG A 7 16.09 3.95 23.95
N VAL A 8 15.11 3.05 23.94
CA VAL A 8 14.14 2.92 22.83
C VAL A 8 13.15 4.08 22.85
N LEU A 9 12.66 4.48 24.03
CA LEU A 9 11.81 5.66 24.18
C LEU A 9 12.54 6.93 23.68
N SER A 10 13.80 7.10 24.07
CA SER A 10 14.63 8.22 23.59
C SER A 10 14.80 8.23 22.07
N SER A 11 14.87 7.07 21.41
CA SER A 11 14.96 7.00 19.94
C SER A 11 13.63 7.31 19.25
N VAL A 12 12.51 6.85 19.81
CA VAL A 12 11.16 7.18 19.30
C VAL A 12 10.90 8.69 19.38
N ASP A 13 11.22 9.32 20.51
CA ASP A 13 11.05 10.78 20.70
C ASP A 13 11.94 11.58 19.74
N ARG A 14 13.17 11.11 19.50
CA ARG A 14 14.09 11.70 18.51
C ARG A 14 13.51 11.66 17.10
N ILE A 15 12.94 10.52 16.68
CA ILE A 15 12.32 10.38 15.36
C ILE A 15 11.08 11.29 15.25
N LYS A 16 10.23 11.34 16.29
CA LYS A 16 9.07 12.24 16.35
C LYS A 16 9.47 13.71 16.20
N ALA A 17 10.48 14.16 16.96
CA ALA A 17 10.98 15.53 16.87
C ALA A 17 11.58 15.87 15.49
N ALA A 18 12.27 14.92 14.86
CA ALA A 18 12.80 15.11 13.50
C ALA A 18 11.67 15.23 12.45
N LEU A 19 10.60 14.44 12.60
CA LEU A 19 9.41 14.55 11.75
C LEU A 19 8.70 15.88 11.95
N GLU A 20 8.51 16.35 13.18
CA GLU A 20 7.93 17.67 13.47
C GLU A 20 8.70 18.79 12.78
N ALA A 21 10.03 18.76 12.86
CA ALA A 21 10.88 19.75 12.22
C ALA A 21 10.73 19.73 10.69
N ALA A 22 10.68 18.53 10.09
CA ALA A 22 10.52 18.35 8.64
C ALA A 22 9.15 18.81 8.14
N VAL A 23 8.07 18.53 8.88
CA VAL A 23 6.70 18.94 8.53
C VAL A 23 6.48 20.44 8.74
N ALA A 24 7.09 21.04 9.77
CA ALA A 24 6.98 22.47 10.02
C ALA A 24 7.72 23.33 8.98
N HIS A 25 8.74 22.76 8.33
CA HIS A 25 9.55 23.45 7.31
C HIS A 25 9.63 22.59 6.04
N PRO A 26 8.49 22.36 5.35
CA PRO A 26 8.48 21.51 4.18
C PRO A 26 9.34 22.15 3.08
N PRO A 27 10.13 21.36 2.33
CA PRO A 27 10.86 21.90 1.19
C PRO A 27 9.88 22.46 0.15
N PRO A 28 10.24 23.52 -0.58
CA PRO A 28 9.39 24.04 -1.65
C PRO A 28 9.17 22.96 -2.71
N ALA A 29 7.89 22.66 -3.02
CA ALA A 29 7.47 21.68 -4.03
C ALA A 29 8.39 20.45 -4.11
N ALA A 30 8.60 19.77 -2.98
CA ALA A 30 9.46 18.61 -2.90
C ALA A 30 8.97 17.53 -3.90
N VAL A 31 9.78 17.25 -4.91
CA VAL A 31 9.57 16.13 -5.81
C VAL A 31 10.48 14.99 -5.36
N GLY A 32 9.91 13.81 -5.12
CA GLY A 32 10.66 12.67 -4.58
C GLY A 32 10.54 12.58 -3.06
N THR A 33 11.61 12.15 -2.39
CA THR A 33 11.58 11.84 -0.96
C THR A 33 12.30 12.91 -0.13
N LEU A 34 11.87 13.12 1.11
CA LEU A 34 12.52 14.00 2.08
C LEU A 34 13.14 13.18 3.21
N ARG A 35 14.46 13.25 3.33
CA ARG A 35 15.19 12.63 4.44
C ARG A 35 14.82 13.30 5.77
N VAL A 36 14.48 12.49 6.76
CA VAL A 36 14.11 12.94 8.11
C VAL A 36 15.29 12.76 9.06
N CYS A 37 15.70 11.52 9.31
CA CYS A 37 16.82 11.20 10.18
C CYS A 37 17.29 9.76 9.97
N GLU A 38 18.50 9.46 10.45
CA GLU A 38 19.01 8.08 10.54
C GLU A 38 18.34 7.35 11.73
N ALA A 39 18.05 6.07 11.56
CA ALA A 39 17.54 5.17 12.58
C ALA A 39 17.95 3.71 12.26
N THR A 40 18.14 2.88 13.28
CA THR A 40 18.26 1.44 13.03
C THR A 40 16.89 0.82 12.69
N GLU A 41 16.88 -0.39 12.12
CA GLU A 41 15.62 -1.12 11.86
C GLU A 41 14.80 -1.34 13.14
N ASP A 42 15.46 -1.62 14.26
CA ASP A 42 14.80 -1.79 15.57
C ASP A 42 14.18 -0.47 16.06
N GLU A 43 14.87 0.66 15.86
CA GLU A 43 14.34 1.98 16.20
C GLU A 43 13.15 2.36 15.31
N TRP A 44 13.23 2.09 14.01
CA TRP A 44 12.12 2.26 13.07
C TRP A 44 10.90 1.44 13.48
N ASN A 45 11.09 0.15 13.76
CA ASN A 45 10.00 -0.73 14.15
C ASN A 45 9.39 -0.30 15.49
N ALA A 46 10.21 0.12 16.47
CA ALA A 46 9.71 0.67 17.73
C ALA A 46 8.92 1.97 17.55
N PHE A 47 9.38 2.87 16.68
CA PHE A 47 8.64 4.07 16.29
C PHE A 47 7.31 3.71 15.61
N ALA A 48 7.32 2.77 14.68
CA ALA A 48 6.15 2.35 13.94
C ALA A 48 5.15 1.51 14.78
N ASP A 49 5.57 1.02 15.95
CA ASP A 49 4.70 0.43 16.99
C ASP A 49 4.24 1.46 18.03
N SER A 50 4.80 2.68 18.04
CA SER A 50 4.39 3.72 18.98
C SER A 50 2.98 4.24 18.66
N GLU A 51 2.26 4.65 19.70
CA GLU A 51 0.94 5.26 19.53
C GLU A 51 1.09 6.62 18.84
N ASP A 52 0.19 6.84 17.86
CA ASP A 52 -0.07 8.09 17.16
C ASP A 52 1.17 8.78 16.55
N PRO A 53 1.63 8.32 15.36
CA PRO A 53 2.69 9.01 14.66
C PRO A 53 2.13 10.29 14.01
N ILE A 54 2.87 11.39 14.16
CA ILE A 54 2.54 12.73 13.65
C ILE A 54 2.29 12.71 12.12
N VAL A 55 2.98 11.80 11.44
CA VAL A 55 2.79 11.49 10.01
C VAL A 55 2.37 10.03 9.92
N ARG A 56 1.37 9.73 9.09
CA ARG A 56 0.93 8.34 8.91
C ARG A 56 2.06 7.49 8.33
N LEU A 57 2.17 6.25 8.81
CA LEU A 57 3.27 5.36 8.45
C LEU A 57 3.34 4.99 6.96
N ASN A 58 2.23 5.06 6.22
CA ASN A 58 2.21 4.82 4.76
C ASN A 58 2.90 5.94 3.96
N TYR A 59 3.13 7.11 4.58
CA TYR A 59 3.89 8.22 3.98
C TYR A 59 5.37 8.18 4.31
N LEU A 60 5.79 7.22 5.12
CA LEU A 60 7.15 7.10 5.61
C LEU A 60 7.77 5.80 5.10
N GLU A 61 9.08 5.83 4.87
CA GLU A 61 9.84 4.65 4.51
C GLU A 61 11.22 4.66 5.19
N TRP A 62 11.64 3.52 5.71
CA TRP A 62 13.00 3.33 6.21
C TRP A 62 13.84 2.63 5.14
N PHE A 63 14.92 3.28 4.73
CA PHE A 63 15.81 2.83 3.66
C PHE A 63 16.94 1.98 4.24
N PRO A 64 16.97 0.65 3.99
CA PRO A 64 17.88 -0.27 4.68
C PRO A 64 19.36 -0.12 4.33
N ASP A 65 19.66 0.42 3.16
CA ASP A 65 21.01 0.66 2.65
C ASP A 65 21.68 1.87 3.30
N THR A 66 20.88 2.88 3.68
CA THR A 66 21.34 4.12 4.31
C THR A 66 21.05 4.17 5.81
N GLY A 67 20.06 3.42 6.29
CA GLY A 67 19.54 3.54 7.65
C GLY A 67 18.66 4.78 7.84
N ASP A 68 18.20 5.43 6.76
CA ASP A 68 17.48 6.70 6.85
C ASP A 68 15.96 6.52 6.76
N ILE A 69 15.24 7.24 7.62
CA ILE A 69 13.79 7.44 7.50
C ILE A 69 13.54 8.60 6.54
N HIS A 70 12.63 8.39 5.59
CA HIS A 70 12.19 9.37 4.61
C HIS A 70 10.68 9.57 4.66
N ILE A 71 10.24 10.80 4.40
CA ILE A 71 8.88 11.07 3.92
C ILE A 71 8.89 10.79 2.42
N VAL A 72 8.07 9.83 1.99
CA VAL A 72 7.97 9.41 0.58
C VAL A 72 6.74 9.96 -0.10
N GLU A 73 5.71 10.34 0.66
CA GLU A 73 4.51 10.99 0.16
C GLU A 73 4.14 12.16 1.07
N PHE A 74 3.92 13.33 0.50
CA PHE A 74 3.51 14.51 1.25
C PHE A 74 1.98 14.51 1.33
N ALA A 75 1.46 14.03 2.47
CA ALA A 75 0.04 13.94 2.75
C ALA A 75 -0.68 15.24 2.42
N ASP A 76 -1.66 15.18 1.52
CA ASP A 76 -2.56 16.28 1.23
C ASP A 76 -3.98 15.74 0.99
N ALA A 77 -4.98 16.61 1.07
CA ALA A 77 -6.39 16.28 0.91
C ALA A 77 -6.71 15.40 -0.32
N PRO A 78 -6.07 15.59 -1.50
CA PRO A 78 -6.31 14.75 -2.68
C PRO A 78 -6.00 13.27 -2.47
N HIS A 79 -4.88 12.96 -1.80
CA HIS A 79 -4.47 11.58 -1.53
C HIS A 79 -5.51 10.86 -0.66
N ASP A 80 -5.88 11.47 0.46
CA ASP A 80 -6.80 10.90 1.44
C ASP A 80 -8.22 10.75 0.87
N ALA A 81 -8.67 11.76 0.12
CA ALA A 81 -9.96 11.70 -0.56
C ALA A 81 -10.01 10.54 -1.56
N TYR A 82 -8.95 10.33 -2.34
CA TYR A 82 -8.87 9.21 -3.27
C TYR A 82 -8.83 7.86 -2.57
N VAL A 83 -7.99 7.68 -1.55
CA VAL A 83 -7.91 6.41 -0.79
C VAL A 83 -9.27 6.07 -0.16
N SER A 84 -9.93 7.05 0.45
CA SER A 84 -11.27 6.87 1.02
C SER A 84 -12.31 6.53 -0.06
N ALA A 85 -12.27 7.22 -1.20
CA ALA A 85 -13.16 6.93 -2.32
C ALA A 85 -12.92 5.54 -2.91
N PHE A 86 -11.65 5.12 -3.02
CA PHE A 86 -11.28 3.83 -3.56
C PHE A 86 -11.86 2.69 -2.72
N GLU A 87 -11.78 2.80 -1.40
CA GLU A 87 -12.34 1.79 -0.49
C GLU A 87 -13.88 1.70 -0.60
N ASN A 88 -14.56 2.84 -0.74
CA ASN A 88 -16.02 2.91 -0.61
C ASN A 88 -16.79 2.82 -1.93
N VAL A 89 -16.24 3.33 -3.03
CA VAL A 89 -16.95 3.52 -4.31
C VAL A 89 -16.60 2.42 -5.33
N THR A 90 -15.48 1.73 -5.15
CA THR A 90 -15.14 0.59 -6.02
C THR A 90 -15.85 -0.69 -5.57
N SER A 91 -15.68 -1.76 -6.35
CA SER A 91 -16.18 -3.09 -6.00
C SER A 91 -15.70 -3.59 -4.63
N PHE A 92 -14.61 -3.06 -4.07
CA PHE A 92 -14.15 -3.43 -2.73
C PHE A 92 -15.14 -3.04 -1.62
N GLY A 93 -15.92 -1.98 -1.83
CA GLY A 93 -16.97 -1.52 -0.91
C GLY A 93 -18.28 -2.30 -1.02
N GLU A 94 -18.44 -3.13 -2.06
CA GLU A 94 -19.68 -3.88 -2.27
C GLU A 94 -19.81 -5.05 -1.28
N LEU A 95 -20.99 -5.21 -0.68
CA LEU A 95 -21.23 -6.18 0.39
C LEU A 95 -20.85 -7.62 0.00
N HIS A 96 -21.10 -8.01 -1.25
CA HIS A 96 -20.81 -9.36 -1.73
C HIS A 96 -19.31 -9.63 -1.94
N VAL A 97 -18.49 -8.57 -2.10
CA VAL A 97 -17.03 -8.64 -2.15
C VAL A 97 -16.46 -8.54 -0.73
N TYR A 98 -16.84 -7.51 0.02
CA TYR A 98 -16.37 -7.24 1.39
C TYR A 98 -16.60 -8.41 2.35
N ARG A 99 -17.68 -9.19 2.12
CA ARG A 99 -17.99 -10.40 2.89
C ARG A 99 -16.87 -11.45 2.84
N TRP A 100 -16.11 -11.53 1.76
CA TRP A 100 -15.10 -12.56 1.53
C TRP A 100 -13.68 -11.99 1.50
N LEU A 101 -13.54 -10.78 0.97
CA LEU A 101 -12.27 -10.07 0.86
C LEU A 101 -12.27 -8.87 1.81
N LYS A 102 -11.35 -8.84 2.77
CA LYS A 102 -11.29 -7.80 3.80
C LYS A 102 -10.18 -6.78 3.48
N GLY A 103 -10.52 -5.50 3.59
CA GLY A 103 -9.57 -4.39 3.59
C GLY A 103 -8.85 -4.26 4.93
N TYR A 104 -7.58 -3.89 4.88
CA TYR A 104 -6.74 -3.60 6.04
C TYR A 104 -5.84 -2.41 5.75
N LEU A 105 -5.83 -1.46 6.69
CA LEU A 105 -4.90 -0.36 6.75
C LEU A 105 -3.62 -0.87 7.42
N ALA A 106 -2.48 -0.71 6.76
CA ALA A 106 -1.15 -1.23 7.16
C ALA A 106 -1.02 -2.76 7.19
N ALA A 107 0.11 -3.27 6.69
CA ALA A 107 0.44 -4.69 6.75
C ALA A 107 1.70 -4.90 7.56
N LYS A 108 1.59 -5.63 8.69
CA LYS A 108 2.78 -6.21 9.31
C LYS A 108 3.31 -7.26 8.34
N ASN A 109 4.53 -7.11 7.85
CA ASN A 109 5.15 -8.23 7.15
C ASN A 109 5.70 -9.22 8.20
N SER A 110 5.79 -10.49 7.84
CA SER A 110 6.33 -11.55 8.70
C SER A 110 7.85 -11.53 8.82
N GLN A 111 8.53 -10.56 8.19
CA GLN A 111 9.98 -10.43 8.12
C GLN A 111 10.54 -9.38 9.10
N GLY A 112 9.74 -8.92 10.05
CA GLY A 112 10.18 -7.98 11.09
C GLY A 112 10.16 -6.52 10.68
N ARG A 113 10.25 -6.17 9.39
CA ARG A 113 10.17 -4.79 8.92
C ARG A 113 8.74 -4.30 8.77
N ARG A 114 8.39 -3.20 9.44
CA ARG A 114 7.09 -2.57 9.22
C ARG A 114 7.05 -1.80 7.90
N TRP A 115 6.18 -2.24 7.00
CA TRP A 115 5.82 -1.56 5.75
C TRP A 115 4.33 -1.22 5.76
N CYS A 116 3.95 -0.07 5.20
CA CYS A 116 2.56 0.35 5.17
C CYS A 116 2.17 0.74 3.75
N SER A 117 1.37 -0.10 3.11
CA SER A 117 0.67 0.28 1.88
C SER A 117 -0.53 1.15 2.22
N ASP A 118 -0.99 1.97 1.29
CA ASP A 118 -2.19 2.80 1.48
C ASP A 118 -3.44 1.95 1.70
N LEU A 119 -3.61 0.90 0.88
CA LEU A 119 -4.65 -0.10 1.08
C LEU A 119 -4.08 -1.51 0.87
N SER A 120 -4.64 -2.47 1.58
CA SER A 120 -4.35 -3.88 1.36
C SER A 120 -5.59 -4.73 1.53
N TYR A 121 -5.69 -5.80 0.75
CA TYR A 121 -6.83 -6.69 0.79
C TYR A 121 -6.37 -8.14 0.87
N GLY A 122 -7.16 -8.96 1.55
CA GLY A 122 -6.90 -10.40 1.64
C GLY A 122 -8.14 -11.16 2.10
N PRO A 123 -8.14 -12.49 1.92
CA PRO A 123 -9.27 -13.32 2.32
C PRO A 123 -9.48 -13.28 3.83
N ARG A 124 -10.73 -13.41 4.26
CA ARG A 124 -11.06 -13.67 5.66
C ARG A 124 -10.78 -15.13 6.00
N GLU A 125 -10.53 -15.40 7.28
CA GLU A 125 -10.48 -16.77 7.81
C GLU A 125 -11.76 -17.57 7.50
N THR A 126 -12.91 -16.88 7.42
CA THR A 126 -14.20 -17.48 7.09
C THR A 126 -14.44 -17.66 5.58
N THR A 127 -13.48 -17.33 4.72
CA THR A 127 -13.61 -17.45 3.25
C THR A 127 -13.52 -18.92 2.84
N PRO A 128 -14.58 -19.53 2.30
CA PRO A 128 -14.56 -20.94 1.94
C PRO A 128 -13.51 -21.25 0.88
N GLY A 129 -12.74 -22.32 1.10
CA GLY A 129 -11.72 -22.81 0.16
C GLY A 129 -10.44 -21.99 0.10
N SER A 130 -10.31 -20.91 0.88
CA SER A 130 -9.05 -20.16 0.97
C SER A 130 -8.00 -20.96 1.73
N VAL A 131 -6.75 -20.92 1.27
CA VAL A 131 -5.63 -21.64 1.84
C VAL A 131 -4.51 -20.67 2.14
N LEU A 132 -3.98 -20.71 3.37
CA LEU A 132 -2.80 -19.93 3.74
C LEU A 132 -1.57 -20.40 2.94
N PRO A 133 -0.84 -19.48 2.30
CA PRO A 133 0.48 -19.78 1.76
C PRO A 133 1.41 -20.28 2.86
N ARG A 134 2.34 -21.17 2.51
CA ARG A 134 3.42 -21.61 3.42
C ARG A 134 4.11 -20.39 4.01
N GLY A 135 4.36 -20.30 5.31
CA GLY A 135 5.08 -19.16 5.90
C GLY A 135 4.18 -17.97 6.30
N ILE A 136 2.88 -18.02 6.00
CA ILE A 136 1.89 -17.08 6.54
C ILE A 136 1.08 -17.81 7.61
N PRO A 137 1.27 -17.52 8.90
CA PRO A 137 0.70 -18.32 9.98
C PRO A 137 -0.79 -18.08 10.21
N ILE A 138 -1.30 -16.89 9.85
CA ILE A 138 -2.68 -16.47 10.11
C ILE A 138 -3.27 -15.66 8.95
N PHE A 139 -4.58 -15.74 8.75
CA PHE A 139 -5.31 -14.94 7.74
C PHE A 139 -5.21 -13.44 7.98
N ALA A 140 -5.01 -13.03 9.23
CA ALA A 140 -4.77 -11.64 9.56
C ALA A 140 -3.45 -11.11 8.97
N ASP A 141 -2.55 -11.95 8.45
CA ASP A 141 -1.33 -11.50 7.75
C ASP A 141 -1.39 -11.79 6.23
N PHE A 142 -2.37 -12.58 5.78
CA PHE A 142 -2.52 -12.93 4.38
C PHE A 142 -3.13 -11.76 3.59
N ARG A 143 -2.32 -11.08 2.77
CA ARG A 143 -2.72 -9.97 1.89
C ARG A 143 -2.36 -10.31 0.46
N THR A 144 -3.38 -10.50 -0.37
CA THR A 144 -3.25 -10.86 -1.78
C THR A 144 -3.16 -9.64 -2.69
N ILE A 145 -3.63 -8.48 -2.23
CA ILE A 145 -3.58 -7.23 -2.99
C ILE A 145 -2.91 -6.14 -2.15
N LYS A 146 -2.01 -5.38 -2.80
CA LYS A 146 -1.43 -4.13 -2.29
C LYS A 146 -1.84 -2.98 -3.20
N VAL A 147 -2.17 -1.84 -2.61
CA VAL A 147 -2.45 -0.61 -3.36
C VAL A 147 -1.55 0.50 -2.82
N GLU A 148 -0.88 1.19 -3.73
CA GLU A 148 -0.11 2.42 -3.47
C GLU A 148 -0.73 3.57 -4.27
N VAL A 149 -0.84 4.73 -3.64
CA VAL A 149 -1.37 5.95 -4.23
C VAL A 149 -0.30 7.03 -4.13
N GLY A 150 0.21 7.46 -5.28
CA GLY A 150 1.21 8.52 -5.37
C GLY A 150 0.61 9.84 -5.85
N VAL A 151 0.74 10.90 -5.07
CA VAL A 151 0.49 12.27 -5.53
C VAL A 151 1.81 12.95 -5.82
N SER A 152 2.68 12.99 -4.81
CA SER A 152 4.06 13.48 -4.91
C SER A 152 5.06 12.36 -5.27
N GLN A 153 4.72 11.09 -5.01
CA GLN A 153 5.53 9.96 -5.43
C GLN A 153 5.65 9.89 -6.96
N GLN A 154 6.87 9.59 -7.43
CA GLN A 154 7.15 9.37 -8.85
C GLN A 154 7.09 7.89 -9.21
N TRP A 155 6.87 7.61 -10.49
CA TRP A 155 7.20 6.32 -11.10
C TRP A 155 8.72 6.09 -11.07
N GLY A 156 9.14 4.82 -11.09
CA GLY A 156 10.55 4.43 -11.12
C GLY A 156 11.00 3.51 -9.99
N MET A 157 12.26 3.10 -10.06
CA MET A 157 12.88 2.05 -9.22
C MET A 157 13.77 2.58 -8.09
N ALA A 158 13.87 3.90 -7.90
CA ALA A 158 14.53 4.43 -6.71
C ALA A 158 13.68 4.17 -5.45
N GLN A 159 14.31 4.07 -4.29
CA GLN A 159 13.56 3.90 -3.03
C GLN A 159 12.58 5.05 -2.81
N GLY A 160 11.40 4.75 -2.28
CA GLY A 160 10.28 5.69 -2.19
C GLY A 160 9.54 5.96 -3.52
N GLN A 161 9.94 5.38 -4.65
CA GLN A 161 9.16 5.44 -5.89
C GLN A 161 8.19 4.25 -6.02
N LEU A 162 7.14 4.43 -6.83
CA LEU A 162 6.03 3.48 -6.94
C LEU A 162 6.45 2.12 -7.52
N ASP A 163 7.30 2.09 -8.56
CA ASP A 163 7.71 0.81 -9.17
C ASP A 163 8.64 0.02 -8.23
N HIS A 164 9.52 0.71 -7.49
CA HIS A 164 10.34 0.10 -6.45
C HIS A 164 9.47 -0.59 -5.39
N LYS A 165 8.48 0.14 -4.83
CA LYS A 165 7.54 -0.43 -3.85
C LYS A 165 6.80 -1.63 -4.43
N ALA A 166 6.26 -1.52 -5.64
CA ALA A 166 5.50 -2.60 -6.23
C ALA A 166 6.33 -3.85 -6.50
N ILE A 167 7.50 -3.69 -7.11
CA ILE A 167 8.30 -4.80 -7.62
C ILE A 167 9.22 -5.38 -6.54
N ALA A 168 10.02 -4.53 -5.90
CA ALA A 168 11.09 -4.98 -5.00
C ALA A 168 10.56 -5.33 -3.61
N ILE A 169 9.45 -4.72 -3.21
CA ILE A 169 8.88 -4.89 -1.87
C ILE A 169 7.63 -5.77 -1.94
N TRP A 170 6.56 -5.29 -2.56
CA TRP A 170 5.25 -5.92 -2.46
C TRP A 170 5.13 -7.22 -3.24
N ALA A 171 5.51 -7.25 -4.52
CA ALA A 171 5.45 -8.46 -5.34
C ALA A 171 6.39 -9.57 -4.85
N ALA A 172 7.45 -9.21 -4.12
CA ALA A 172 8.33 -10.18 -3.47
C ALA A 172 7.74 -10.77 -2.17
N MET A 173 6.69 -10.16 -1.61
CA MET A 173 6.04 -10.69 -0.41
C MET A 173 5.21 -11.92 -0.73
N GLN A 174 5.37 -12.93 0.10
CA GLN A 174 4.61 -14.16 -0.03
C GLN A 174 3.11 -13.91 0.11
N GLY A 175 2.34 -14.54 -0.77
CA GLY A 175 0.88 -14.43 -0.77
C GLY A 175 0.34 -13.19 -1.49
N VAL A 176 1.17 -12.20 -1.82
CA VAL A 176 0.76 -11.11 -2.72
C VAL A 176 0.59 -11.67 -4.12
N GLU A 177 -0.55 -11.36 -4.73
CA GLU A 177 -0.92 -11.77 -6.09
C GLU A 177 -0.89 -10.58 -7.04
N TYR A 178 -1.34 -9.42 -6.57
CA TYR A 178 -1.36 -8.19 -7.35
C TYR A 178 -0.89 -6.98 -6.54
N VAL A 179 -0.25 -6.04 -7.22
CA VAL A 179 0.04 -4.71 -6.69
C VAL A 179 -0.52 -3.68 -7.66
N LEU A 180 -1.38 -2.79 -7.18
CA LEU A 180 -1.91 -1.68 -7.95
C LEU A 180 -1.22 -0.40 -7.48
N CYS A 181 -0.53 0.28 -8.39
CA CYS A 181 -0.07 1.64 -8.16
C CYS A 181 -0.96 2.59 -8.95
N VAL A 182 -1.45 3.63 -8.29
CA VAL A 182 -2.16 4.74 -8.91
C VAL A 182 -1.34 6.00 -8.67
N LYS A 183 -1.15 6.81 -9.70
CA LYS A 183 -0.52 8.12 -9.57
C LYS A 183 -1.45 9.18 -10.14
N PHE A 184 -1.61 10.32 -9.48
CA PHE A 184 -2.29 11.47 -10.06
C PHE A 184 -1.62 12.79 -9.66
N ASP A 185 -1.96 13.85 -10.35
CA ASP A 185 -1.52 15.21 -10.01
C ASP A 185 -2.44 15.78 -8.91
N PRO A 186 -1.97 16.71 -8.05
CA PRO A 186 -2.78 17.25 -6.95
C PRO A 186 -4.15 17.83 -7.36
N ASP A 187 -4.26 18.35 -8.60
CA ASP A 187 -5.49 18.90 -9.18
C ASP A 187 -6.30 17.87 -9.99
N PHE A 188 -5.86 16.61 -9.99
CA PHE A 188 -6.41 15.48 -10.75
C PHE A 188 -6.40 15.69 -12.28
N ALA A 189 -5.60 16.63 -12.81
CA ALA A 189 -5.53 16.89 -14.24
C ALA A 189 -5.00 15.68 -15.03
N ASN A 190 -4.04 14.95 -14.44
CA ASN A 190 -3.56 13.67 -14.95
C ASN A 190 -3.70 12.60 -13.88
N ALA A 191 -4.07 11.39 -14.32
CA ALA A 191 -4.11 10.22 -13.49
C ALA A 191 -3.70 8.99 -14.32
N GLU A 192 -2.87 8.14 -13.72
CA GLU A 192 -2.28 6.97 -14.35
C GLU A 192 -2.25 5.80 -13.37
N TYR A 193 -2.10 4.60 -13.89
CA TYR A 193 -1.93 3.40 -13.07
C TYR A 193 -0.97 2.41 -13.70
N LYS A 194 -0.44 1.53 -12.84
CA LYS A 194 0.18 0.27 -13.22
C LYS A 194 -0.40 -0.85 -12.36
N LEU A 195 -0.79 -1.95 -12.99
CA LEU A 195 -1.17 -3.18 -12.31
C LEU A 195 -0.05 -4.20 -12.48
N TYR A 196 0.54 -4.60 -11.36
CA TYR A 196 1.57 -5.62 -11.28
C TYR A 196 0.96 -6.95 -10.91
N ASP A 197 1.34 -7.99 -11.66
CA ASP A 197 1.05 -9.38 -11.33
C ASP A 197 2.30 -10.00 -10.69
N ALA A 198 2.21 -10.39 -9.41
CA ALA A 198 3.36 -10.91 -8.66
C ALA A 198 3.96 -12.20 -9.26
N ARG A 199 3.25 -12.88 -10.18
CA ARG A 199 3.73 -14.09 -10.86
C ARG A 199 4.52 -13.77 -12.14
N VAL A 200 4.41 -12.56 -12.66
CA VAL A 200 5.10 -12.15 -13.88
C VAL A 200 6.51 -11.67 -13.52
N ASN A 201 7.47 -11.96 -14.39
CA ASN A 201 8.86 -11.57 -14.18
C ASN A 201 8.97 -10.03 -13.93
N PRO A 202 9.57 -9.60 -12.81
CA PRO A 202 9.81 -8.19 -12.47
C PRO A 202 10.36 -7.33 -13.62
N LEU A 203 11.31 -7.86 -14.39
CA LEU A 203 11.96 -7.13 -15.48
C LEU A 203 11.00 -6.87 -16.64
N VAL A 204 10.02 -7.75 -16.87
CA VAL A 204 9.00 -7.53 -17.90
C VAL A 204 8.06 -6.42 -17.46
N GLN A 205 7.66 -6.42 -16.20
CA GLN A 205 6.72 -5.44 -15.64
C GLN A 205 7.32 -4.04 -15.53
N LEU A 206 8.64 -3.94 -15.27
CA LEU A 206 9.35 -2.66 -15.18
C LEU A 206 9.25 -1.83 -16.48
N HIS A 207 9.25 -2.49 -17.64
CA HIS A 207 9.21 -1.81 -18.94
C HIS A 207 7.78 -1.46 -19.39
N VAL A 208 6.76 -1.78 -18.59
CA VAL A 208 5.39 -1.39 -18.87
C VAL A 208 5.22 0.09 -18.52
N ALA A 209 4.86 0.90 -19.53
CA ALA A 209 4.53 2.30 -19.33
C ALA A 209 3.26 2.43 -18.44
N PRO A 210 3.17 3.47 -17.59
CA PRO A 210 1.92 3.80 -16.93
C PRO A 210 0.78 3.94 -17.95
N LEU A 211 -0.41 3.47 -17.58
CA LEU A 211 -1.61 3.61 -18.39
C LEU A 211 -2.48 4.74 -17.85
N PRO A 212 -3.10 5.56 -18.70
CA PRO A 212 -3.94 6.66 -18.24
C PRO A 212 -5.25 6.15 -17.63
N ILE A 213 -5.72 6.82 -16.57
CA ILE A 213 -7.05 6.66 -16.01
C ILE A 213 -7.96 7.70 -16.68
N VAL A 214 -8.85 7.24 -17.54
CA VAL A 214 -9.69 8.09 -18.41
C VAL A 214 -11.19 7.92 -18.15
N THR A 215 -11.92 8.97 -18.50
CA THR A 215 -13.39 9.02 -18.50
C THR A 215 -14.00 8.14 -19.60
N PRO A 216 -15.19 7.55 -19.40
CA PRO A 216 -16.00 7.58 -18.18
C PRO A 216 -15.65 6.49 -17.17
N ARG A 217 -14.84 5.49 -17.55
CA ARG A 217 -14.44 4.36 -16.71
C ARG A 217 -13.09 3.82 -17.15
N THR A 218 -12.27 3.43 -16.18
CA THR A 218 -11.01 2.69 -16.42
C THR A 218 -10.99 1.49 -15.50
N VAL A 219 -11.20 0.30 -16.05
CA VAL A 219 -11.46 -0.91 -15.27
C VAL A 219 -10.29 -1.88 -15.36
N ILE A 220 -9.79 -2.30 -14.20
CA ILE A 220 -8.88 -3.44 -14.08
C ILE A 220 -9.64 -4.71 -13.71
N GLN A 221 -9.04 -5.88 -14.00
CA GLN A 221 -9.59 -7.18 -13.66
C GLN A 221 -8.63 -7.92 -12.74
N LEU A 222 -9.15 -8.42 -11.61
CA LEU A 222 -8.39 -9.24 -10.68
C LEU A 222 -9.02 -10.65 -10.64
N ASP A 223 -8.20 -11.68 -10.83
CA ASP A 223 -8.69 -13.07 -10.72
C ASP A 223 -9.23 -13.33 -9.30
N GLY A 224 -10.50 -13.71 -9.22
CA GLY A 224 -11.21 -13.88 -7.97
C GLY A 224 -10.68 -15.01 -7.10
N ARG A 225 -10.18 -16.09 -7.69
CA ARG A 225 -9.59 -17.20 -6.94
C ARG A 225 -8.26 -16.79 -6.34
N ARG A 226 -7.43 -16.11 -7.14
CA ARG A 226 -6.12 -15.62 -6.70
C ARG A 226 -6.27 -14.67 -5.51
N ILE A 227 -7.12 -13.65 -5.64
CA ILE A 227 -7.27 -12.65 -4.57
C ILE A 227 -7.95 -13.20 -3.31
N LEU A 228 -8.68 -14.31 -3.42
CA LEU A 228 -9.21 -15.04 -2.26
C LEU A 228 -8.28 -16.15 -1.75
N GLY A 229 -7.10 -16.36 -2.34
CA GLY A 229 -6.20 -17.46 -1.95
C GLY A 229 -6.81 -18.85 -2.16
N ILE A 230 -7.71 -18.99 -3.13
CA ILE A 230 -8.42 -20.24 -3.46
C ILE A 230 -7.65 -20.98 -4.56
N PRO A 231 -7.36 -22.29 -4.42
CA PRO A 231 -6.68 -23.05 -5.46
C PRO A 231 -7.41 -23.04 -6.81
N PRO A 232 -6.69 -23.12 -7.94
CA PRO A 232 -7.30 -23.25 -9.26
C PRO A 232 -8.30 -24.42 -9.34
N GLY A 233 -9.42 -24.20 -10.03
CA GLY A 233 -10.46 -25.22 -10.21
C GLY A 233 -11.44 -25.38 -9.04
N MET A 234 -11.14 -24.82 -7.87
CA MET A 234 -12.09 -24.84 -6.74
C MET A 234 -13.24 -23.85 -6.96
N ALA A 235 -14.37 -24.11 -6.31
CA ALA A 235 -15.53 -23.22 -6.36
C ALA A 235 -15.23 -21.89 -5.66
N LEU A 236 -15.74 -20.79 -6.21
CA LEU A 236 -15.73 -19.49 -5.54
C LEU A 236 -16.87 -19.40 -4.52
N PRO A 237 -16.74 -18.57 -3.47
CA PRO A 237 -17.84 -18.28 -2.58
C PRO A 237 -19.04 -17.72 -3.34
N VAL A 238 -20.24 -18.04 -2.85
CA VAL A 238 -21.49 -17.57 -3.46
C VAL A 238 -21.47 -16.05 -3.59
N GLY A 239 -21.76 -15.58 -4.81
CA GLY A 239 -21.83 -14.17 -5.14
C GLY A 239 -20.48 -13.49 -5.43
N PHE A 240 -19.34 -14.16 -5.25
CA PHE A 240 -18.04 -13.58 -5.61
C PHE A 240 -17.70 -13.86 -7.08
N PRO A 241 -17.28 -12.84 -7.86
CA PRO A 241 -17.06 -13.01 -9.29
C PRO A 241 -15.76 -13.76 -9.60
N ALA A 242 -15.71 -14.42 -10.77
CA ALA A 242 -14.49 -15.06 -11.26
C ALA A 242 -13.38 -14.06 -11.61
N ALA A 243 -13.76 -12.88 -12.09
CA ALA A 243 -12.89 -11.73 -12.27
C ALA A 243 -13.56 -10.53 -11.59
N LEU A 244 -12.89 -9.96 -10.59
CA LEU A 244 -13.33 -8.77 -9.89
C LEU A 244 -12.96 -7.54 -10.74
N SER A 245 -13.98 -6.82 -11.20
CA SER A 245 -13.83 -5.58 -11.96
C SER A 245 -13.72 -4.39 -11.03
N VAL A 246 -12.61 -3.64 -11.09
CA VAL A 246 -12.38 -2.46 -10.24
C VAL A 246 -12.25 -1.23 -11.14
N ASP A 247 -13.15 -0.26 -11.00
CA ASP A 247 -13.06 1.02 -11.71
C ASP A 247 -12.17 2.01 -10.96
N LEU A 248 -11.12 2.48 -11.63
CA LEU A 248 -10.15 3.43 -11.11
C LEU A 248 -10.56 4.89 -11.34
N TYR A 249 -11.51 5.15 -12.23
CA TYR A 249 -11.93 6.52 -12.54
C TYR A 249 -12.96 7.06 -11.53
N SER A 250 -13.94 6.23 -11.12
CA SER A 250 -14.96 6.64 -10.15
C SER A 250 -14.41 7.22 -8.83
N PRO A 251 -13.33 6.66 -8.24
CA PRO A 251 -12.70 7.26 -7.07
C PRO A 251 -12.14 8.67 -7.30
N LEU A 252 -11.57 8.96 -8.49
CA LEU A 252 -11.09 10.32 -8.83
C LEU A 252 -12.26 11.31 -8.80
N VAL A 253 -13.37 10.97 -9.46
CA VAL A 253 -14.57 11.83 -9.53
C VAL A 253 -15.15 12.10 -8.15
N TRP A 254 -15.07 11.13 -7.23
CA TRP A 254 -15.51 11.31 -5.87
C TRP A 254 -14.55 12.19 -5.06
N ALA A 255 -13.24 11.99 -5.23
CA ALA A 255 -12.21 12.75 -4.54
C ALA A 255 -12.15 14.23 -4.93
N MET A 256 -12.63 14.59 -6.13
CA MET A 256 -12.72 15.98 -6.61
C MET A 256 -13.90 16.77 -6.03
N ARG A 257 -14.78 16.16 -5.22
CA ARG A 257 -15.97 16.81 -4.63
C ARG A 257 -15.67 17.44 -3.28
#